data_AF-A0A934FTS8-F1
#
_entry.id   AF-A0A934FTS8-F1
#
_cell.length_a   1.000
_cell.length_b   1.000
_cell.length_c   1.000
_cell.angle_alpha   90.00
_cell.angle_beta   90.00
_cell.angle_gamma   90.00
#
_symmetry.space_group_name_H-M   'P 1'
#
loop_
_entity.id
_entity.type
_entity.pdbx_description
1 polymer ?
#
loop_
_entity_poly.entity_id
_entity_poly.type
_entity_poly.pdbx_seq_one_letter_code
_entity_poly.pdbx_strand_id
1 'polypeptide(L)' 'MSAATFASEAVLGWGMAIGGQAQVCRPRTVDELAAVLTARDHGPRGLALRGSGCS' A
#
# COMPACT_ATOMS: atom_id res chain seq x y z
N MET A 1 20.24 -0.73 -0.56
CA MET A 1 18.83 -0.79 -1.02
C MET A 1 18.01 0.13 -0.13
N SER A 2 17.19 1.02 -0.70
CA SER A 2 16.25 1.82 0.09
C SER A 2 15.15 0.89 0.60
N ALA A 3 14.84 0.92 1.89
CA ALA A 3 13.69 0.19 2.41
C ALA A 3 12.40 0.87 1.95
N ALA A 4 11.37 0.06 1.69
CA ALA A 4 10.02 0.54 1.41
C ALA A 4 9.44 1.22 2.66
N THR A 5 9.05 2.48 2.57
CA THR A 5 8.45 3.24 3.67
C THR A 5 6.92 3.26 3.58
N PHE A 6 6.27 3.17 4.74
CA PHE A 6 4.82 3.30 4.87
C PHE A 6 4.47 4.69 5.41
N ALA A 7 3.40 5.26 4.89
CA ALA A 7 2.80 6.50 5.39
C ALA A 7 1.31 6.26 5.73
N SER A 8 0.81 6.91 6.77
CA SER A 8 -0.62 6.91 7.06
C SER A 8 -1.34 7.89 6.14
N GLU A 9 -2.32 7.40 5.38
CA GLU A 9 -3.04 8.21 4.41
C GLU A 9 -4.54 7.90 4.41
N ALA A 10 -5.35 8.94 4.15
CA ALA A 10 -6.75 8.77 3.79
C ALA A 10 -6.83 8.22 2.35
N VAL A 11 -7.36 7.02 2.20
CA VAL A 11 -7.56 6.36 0.91
C VAL A 11 -9.04 6.27 0.61
N LEU A 12 -9.45 6.87 -0.50
CA LEU A 12 -10.83 6.92 -0.97
C LEU A 12 -10.93 6.29 -2.37
N GLY A 13 -12.08 5.69 -2.68
CA GLY A 13 -12.44 5.24 -4.03
C GLY A 13 -12.82 6.38 -4.97
N TRP A 14 -13.10 6.07 -6.24
CA TRP A 14 -13.55 7.07 -7.19
C TRP A 14 -14.92 7.64 -6.79
N GLY A 15 -15.09 8.96 -6.89
CA GLY A 15 -16.27 9.66 -6.37
C GLY A 15 -16.26 9.90 -4.85
N MET A 16 -15.21 9.49 -4.14
CA MET A 16 -14.97 9.80 -2.71
C MET A 16 -16.07 9.36 -1.75
N ALA A 17 -16.98 8.49 -2.19
CA ALA A 17 -18.14 8.06 -1.41
C ALA A 17 -17.79 7.04 -0.30
N ILE A 18 -16.71 6.26 -0.49
CA ILE A 18 -16.27 5.23 0.44
C ILE A 18 -14.74 5.26 0.54
N GLY A 19 -14.22 5.09 1.76
CA GLY A 19 -12.80 4.88 2.03
C GLY A 19 -12.46 4.90 3.52
N GLY A 20 -11.17 5.03 3.85
CA GLY A 20 -10.67 4.99 5.21
C GLY A 20 -9.17 5.28 5.34
N GLN A 21 -8.66 5.26 6.57
CA GLN A 21 -7.22 5.38 6.82
C GLN A 21 -6.50 4.08 6.48
N ALA A 22 -5.37 4.18 5.79
CA ALA A 22 -4.53 3.04 5.43
C ALA A 22 -3.04 3.37 5.58
N GLN A 23 -2.23 2.33 5.80
CA GLN A 23 -0.78 2.41 5.65
C GLN A 23 -0.43 2.18 4.18
N VAL A 24 0.09 3.20 3.52
CA VAL A 24 0.38 3.20 2.08
C VAL A 24 1.89 3.15 1.86
N CYS A 25 2.31 2.24 1.00
CA CYS A 25 3.67 2.18 0.46
C CYS A 25 3.63 2.38 -1.06
N ARG A 26 4.65 3.06 -1.60
CA ARG A 26 4.81 3.30 -3.05
C ARG A 26 6.19 2.78 -3.51
N PRO A 27 6.37 1.47 -3.64
CA PRO A 27 7.63 0.91 -4.13
C PRO A 27 7.91 1.39 -5.56
N ARG A 28 9.18 1.71 -5.84
CA ARG A 28 9.66 2.18 -7.15
C ARG A 28 10.50 1.15 -7.89
N THR A 29 10.78 0.03 -7.26
CA THR A 29 11.56 -1.09 -7.82
C THR A 29 10.90 -2.42 -7.48
N VAL A 30 11.28 -3.46 -8.22
CA VAL A 30 10.82 -4.83 -7.97
C VAL A 30 11.33 -5.34 -6.62
N ASP A 31 12.55 -4.98 -6.24
CA ASP A 31 13.14 -5.37 -4.95
C ASP A 31 12.39 -4.75 -3.77
N GLU A 32 11.98 -3.48 -3.88
CA GLU A 32 11.15 -2.81 -2.87
C GLU A 32 9.77 -3.48 -2.76
N LEU A 33 9.17 -3.86 -3.89
CA LEU A 33 7.89 -4.59 -3.89
C LEU A 33 8.03 -5.97 -3.24
N ALA A 34 9.09 -6.71 -3.56
CA ALA A 34 9.37 -8.00 -2.96
C ALA A 34 9.55 -7.88 -1.44
N ALA A 35 10.27 -6.86 -0.97
CA ALA A 35 10.43 -6.60 0.46
C ALA A 35 9.09 -6.33 1.17
N VAL A 36 8.17 -5.59 0.55
CA VAL A 36 6.82 -5.34 1.10
C VAL A 36 5.99 -6.63 1.18
N LEU A 37 6.04 -7.46 0.13
CA LEU A 37 5.33 -8.73 0.10
C LEU A 37 5.86 -9.70 1.17
N THR A 38 7.17 -9.78 1.37
CA THR A 38 7.78 -10.61 2.41
C THR A 38 7.49 -10.08 3.82
N ALA A 39 7.49 -8.76 4.02
CA ALA A 39 7.18 -8.17 5.33
C ALA A 39 5.75 -8.47 5.79
N ARG A 40 4.82 -8.74 4.86
CA ARG A 40 3.44 -9.14 5.16
C ARG A 40 3.36 -10.43 5.96
N ASP A 41 4.28 -11.38 5.74
CA ASP A 41 4.27 -12.68 6.41
C ASP A 41 4.46 -12.55 7.94
N HIS A 42 4.84 -11.35 8.41
CA HIS A 42 5.04 -11.02 9.82
C HIS A 42 4.19 -9.82 10.32
N GLY A 43 3.27 -9.28 9.50
CA GLY A 43 2.55 -8.02 9.73
C GLY A 43 1.01 -8.08 9.70
N PRO A 44 0.30 -6.93 9.82
CA PRO A 44 -1.17 -6.87 9.88
C PRO A 44 -1.86 -7.47 8.64
N ARG A 45 -3.03 -8.07 8.88
CA ARG A 45 -3.63 -9.19 8.12
C ARG A 45 -4.12 -8.90 6.68
N GLY A 46 -3.86 -7.73 6.10
CA GLY A 46 -4.37 -7.38 4.77
C GLY A 46 -3.42 -6.48 3.98
N LEU A 47 -3.02 -6.93 2.79
CA LEU A 47 -2.34 -6.14 1.78
C LEU A 47 -3.22 -6.10 0.53
N ALA A 48 -3.44 -4.91 -0.01
CA ALA A 48 -4.12 -4.70 -1.27
C ALA A 48 -3.20 -3.96 -2.24
N LEU A 49 -3.20 -4.38 -3.51
CA LEU A 49 -2.55 -3.63 -4.58
C LEU A 49 -3.53 -2.56 -5.08
N ARG A 50 -3.01 -1.37 -5.34
CA ARG A 50 -3.79 -0.24 -5.84
C ARG A 50 -3.19 0.27 -7.13
N GLY A 51 -3.99 0.32 -8.19
CA GLY A 51 -3.66 1.02 -9.42
C GLY A 51 -3.91 2.53 -9.30
N SER A 52 -4.52 3.13 -10.32
CA SER A 52 -4.87 4.56 -10.32
C SER A 52 -5.99 4.96 -9.34
N GLY A 53 -6.69 4.00 -8.73
CA GLY A 53 -7.77 4.26 -7.79
C GLY A 53 -9.10 4.65 -8.44
N CYS A 54 -9.36 4.18 -9.67
CA CYS A 54 -10.59 4.44 -10.43
C CYS A 54 -11.68 3.35 -10.29
N SER A 55 -11.48 2.37 -9.39
CA SER A 55 -12.49 1.36 -9.04
C SER A 55 -13.56 1.93 -8.10
#